data_AF-A0A4Y9XNL0-F1
#
_entry.id   AF-A0A4Y9XNL0-F1
#
_cell.length_a   1.000
_cell.length_b   1.000
_cell.length_c   1.000
_cell.angle_alpha   90.00
_cell.angle_beta   90.00
_cell.angle_gamma   90.00
#
_symmetry.space_group_name_H-M   'P 1'
#
loop_
_entity.id
_entity.type
_entity.pdbx_description
1 polymer ?
#
loop_
_entity_poly.entity_id
_entity_poly.type
_entity_poly.pdbx_seq_one_letter_code
_entity_poly.pdbx_strand_id
1 'polypeptide(L)'
;MPNGNPDKPHVLSNLGGSLKSRYERLNKMEDIDESVEVRRQAVELTPEGQEDKASILANLGSSLLRRLERTPQRVPGDANSATDTLQGAVDLTQDTDLEKPTRLTLLGGALSHRFRTTGNAEDLQRSVVARQKAVDWVPRAHALKPVLLTNLASSLQTRYEVFRHADDINASIDRQEEAVKLTPQDHVDYTVRSINLGYAFVTRFRHLRSLDDRKSAIIVYHPAQSRTGNPYYVSVDRLSRME
;
A
#
# COMPACT_ATOMS: atom_id res chain seq x y z
N MET A 1 -4.22 -36.41 21.95
CA MET A 1 -3.00 -35.70 22.38
C MET A 1 -2.68 -34.64 21.35
N PRO A 2 -2.62 -33.33 21.65
CA PRO A 2 -2.07 -32.37 20.72
C PRO A 2 -0.59 -32.12 21.06
N ASN A 3 0.30 -32.96 20.51
CA ASN A 3 1.75 -32.73 20.54
C ASN A 3 2.14 -31.76 19.40
N GLY A 4 1.60 -30.55 19.42
CA GLY A 4 2.11 -29.45 18.59
C GLY A 4 3.21 -28.73 19.35
N ASN A 5 4.42 -28.62 18.80
CA ASN A 5 5.44 -27.73 19.34
C ASN A 5 4.84 -26.30 19.37
N PRO A 6 4.65 -25.68 20.55
CA PRO A 6 3.99 -24.38 20.69
C PRO A 6 4.73 -23.27 19.93
N ASP A 7 6.02 -23.44 19.64
CA ASP A 7 6.83 -22.47 18.89
C ASP A 7 6.72 -22.66 17.37
N LYS A 8 6.15 -23.77 16.90
CA LYS A 8 6.06 -24.09 15.47
C LYS A 8 5.38 -23.00 14.64
N PRO A 9 4.27 -22.37 15.07
CA PRO A 9 3.67 -21.26 14.33
C PRO A 9 4.63 -20.08 14.13
N HIS A 10 5.41 -19.73 15.15
CA HIS A 10 6.38 -18.63 15.08
C HIS A 10 7.53 -18.95 14.13
N VAL A 11 8.07 -20.17 14.21
CA VAL A 11 9.14 -20.64 13.31
C VAL A 11 8.67 -20.57 11.85
N LEU A 12 7.45 -21.04 11.57
CA LEU A 12 6.86 -20.98 10.22
C LEU A 12 6.61 -19.54 9.75
N SER A 13 6.10 -18.68 10.63
CA SER A 13 5.89 -17.25 10.33
C SER A 13 7.20 -16.54 9.96
N ASN A 14 8.27 -16.82 10.72
CA ASN A 14 9.62 -16.28 10.51
C ASN A 14 10.28 -16.84 9.25
N LEU A 15 10.12 -18.15 8.98
CA LEU A 15 10.56 -18.76 7.72
C LEU A 15 9.88 -18.08 6.53
N GLY A 16 8.56 -17.88 6.61
CA GLY A 16 7.83 -17.15 5.58
C GLY A 16 8.32 -15.72 5.40
N GLY A 17 8.74 -15.05 6.48
CA GLY A 17 9.36 -13.73 6.41
C GLY A 17 10.69 -13.74 5.66
N SER A 18 11.55 -14.71 5.98
CA SER A 18 12.84 -14.90 5.29
C SER A 18 12.66 -15.19 3.80
N LEU A 19 11.68 -16.03 3.45
CA LEU A 19 11.34 -16.35 2.06
C LEU A 19 10.82 -15.11 1.30
N LYS A 20 9.93 -14.32 1.91
CA LYS A 20 9.46 -13.05 1.33
C LYS A 20 10.63 -12.07 1.10
N SER A 21 11.55 -11.94 2.05
CA SER A 21 12.74 -11.09 1.89
C SER A 21 13.66 -11.60 0.78
N ARG A 22 13.82 -12.93 0.65
CA ARG A 22 14.57 -13.55 -0.45
C ARG A 22 13.92 -13.26 -1.80
N TYR A 23 12.60 -13.36 -1.87
CA TYR A 23 11.81 -12.96 -3.04
C TYR A 23 12.03 -11.49 -3.42
N GLU A 24 11.94 -10.56 -2.46
CA GLU A 24 12.10 -9.13 -2.74
C GLU A 24 13.48 -8.79 -3.30
N ARG A 25 14.50 -9.58 -2.96
CA ARG A 25 15.88 -9.41 -3.44
C ARG A 25 16.19 -10.14 -4.74
N LEU A 26 15.69 -11.36 -4.90
CA LEU A 26 16.08 -12.27 -6.00
C LEU A 26 14.98 -12.45 -7.06
N ASN A 27 13.77 -11.97 -6.78
CA ASN A 27 12.59 -12.04 -7.63
C ASN A 27 12.20 -13.47 -8.07
N LYS A 28 12.48 -14.47 -7.22
CA LYS A 28 12.16 -15.88 -7.45
C LYS A 28 10.75 -16.21 -6.99
N MET A 29 9.81 -16.44 -7.92
CA MET A 29 8.39 -16.61 -7.60
C MET A 29 8.11 -17.77 -6.64
N GLU A 30 8.94 -18.80 -6.67
CA GLU A 30 8.86 -19.95 -5.78
C GLU A 30 8.98 -19.53 -4.31
N ASP A 31 9.79 -18.51 -4.02
CA ASP A 31 10.02 -18.01 -2.66
C ASP A 31 8.76 -17.36 -2.08
N ILE A 32 8.03 -16.58 -2.89
CA ILE A 32 6.80 -15.94 -2.41
C ILE A 32 5.64 -16.93 -2.31
N ASP A 33 5.62 -17.96 -3.17
CA ASP A 33 4.67 -19.06 -3.04
C ASP A 33 4.91 -19.84 -1.75
N GLU A 34 6.15 -20.24 -1.50
CA GLU A 34 6.53 -20.95 -0.28
C GLU A 34 6.27 -20.10 0.97
N SER A 35 6.54 -18.79 0.91
CA SER A 35 6.22 -17.84 1.99
C SER A 35 4.74 -17.85 2.38
N VAL A 36 3.84 -17.88 1.38
CA VAL A 36 2.40 -17.96 1.62
C VAL A 36 2.03 -19.31 2.24
N GLU A 37 2.53 -20.43 1.70
CA GLU A 37 2.19 -21.76 2.19
C GLU A 37 2.63 -21.97 3.65
N VAL A 38 3.88 -21.61 4.00
CA VAL A 38 4.35 -21.77 5.40
C VAL A 38 3.61 -20.85 6.36
N ARG A 39 3.20 -19.65 5.93
CA ARG A 39 2.40 -18.73 6.76
C ARG A 39 0.95 -19.17 6.90
N ARG A 40 0.36 -19.85 5.92
CA ARG A 40 -0.94 -20.53 6.07
C ARG A 40 -0.88 -21.61 7.15
N GLN A 41 0.15 -22.45 7.10
CA GLN A 41 0.36 -23.47 8.15
C GLN A 41 0.54 -22.83 9.54
N ALA A 42 1.24 -21.69 9.63
CA ALA A 42 1.37 -20.96 10.89
C ALA A 42 0.00 -20.51 11.43
N VAL A 43 -0.88 -19.97 10.58
CA VAL A 43 -2.24 -19.57 10.96
C VAL A 43 -3.05 -20.78 11.43
N GLU A 44 -3.03 -21.88 10.69
CA GLU A 44 -3.77 -23.11 11.04
C GLU A 44 -3.34 -23.70 12.38
N LEU A 45 -2.05 -23.60 12.71
CA LEU A 45 -1.48 -24.09 13.96
C LEU A 45 -1.63 -23.12 15.13
N THR A 46 -2.14 -21.90 14.91
CA THR A 46 -2.33 -20.89 15.96
C THR A 46 -3.77 -20.92 16.48
N PRO A 47 -4.01 -21.35 17.73
CA PRO A 47 -5.35 -21.36 18.32
C PRO A 47 -6.02 -19.98 18.31
N GLU A 48 -7.36 -19.97 18.27
CA GLU A 48 -8.13 -18.74 18.51
C GLU A 48 -7.82 -18.16 19.90
N GLY A 49 -7.75 -16.82 19.99
CA GLY A 49 -7.50 -16.10 21.24
C GLY A 49 -6.05 -16.01 21.69
N GLN A 50 -5.09 -16.57 20.95
CA GLN A 50 -3.66 -16.33 21.19
C GLN A 50 -3.29 -14.89 20.83
N GLU A 51 -2.49 -14.25 21.69
CA GLU A 51 -2.08 -12.84 21.56
C GLU A 51 -1.39 -12.56 20.21
N ASP A 52 -0.55 -13.48 19.75
CA ASP A 52 0.22 -13.33 18.51
C ASP A 52 -0.56 -13.64 17.23
N LYS A 53 -1.82 -14.09 17.32
CA LYS A 53 -2.59 -14.47 16.13
C LYS A 53 -2.77 -13.30 15.16
N ALA A 54 -2.97 -12.08 15.69
CA ALA A 54 -3.07 -10.88 14.87
C ALA A 54 -1.80 -10.65 14.02
N SER A 55 -0.62 -10.86 14.61
CA SER A 55 0.68 -10.73 13.94
C SER A 55 0.89 -11.80 12.87
N ILE A 56 0.53 -13.05 13.15
CA ILE A 56 0.65 -14.16 12.19
C ILE A 56 -0.28 -13.96 10.99
N LEU A 57 -1.52 -13.52 11.23
CA LEU A 57 -2.46 -13.14 10.18
C LEU A 57 -1.93 -11.96 9.34
N ALA A 58 -1.46 -10.89 9.98
CA ALA A 58 -0.88 -9.75 9.28
C ALA A 58 0.30 -10.15 8.38
N ASN A 59 1.13 -11.07 8.86
CA ASN A 59 2.23 -11.66 8.11
C ASN A 59 1.76 -12.43 6.87
N LEU A 60 0.79 -13.34 7.01
CA LEU A 60 0.22 -14.05 5.86
C LEU A 60 -0.37 -13.06 4.84
N GLY A 61 -1.16 -12.10 5.30
CA GLY A 61 -1.74 -11.06 4.45
C GLY A 61 -0.70 -10.24 3.69
N SER A 62 0.43 -9.92 4.34
CA SER A 62 1.54 -9.21 3.71
C SER A 62 2.23 -10.02 2.60
N SER A 63 2.39 -11.34 2.77
CA SER A 63 2.95 -12.21 1.73
C SER A 63 1.98 -12.36 0.54
N LEU A 64 0.68 -12.51 0.81
CA LEU A 64 -0.35 -12.56 -0.24
C LEU A 64 -0.38 -11.27 -1.06
N LEU A 65 -0.31 -10.10 -0.41
CA LEU A 65 -0.20 -8.81 -1.09
C LEU A 65 1.02 -8.73 -2.00
N ARG A 66 2.18 -9.14 -1.50
CA ARG A 66 3.42 -9.10 -2.28
C ARG A 66 3.35 -10.02 -3.50
N ARG A 67 2.67 -11.17 -3.39
CA ARG A 67 2.40 -12.07 -4.52
C ARG A 67 1.44 -11.45 -5.53
N LEU A 68 0.37 -10.79 -5.06
CA LEU A 68 -0.62 -10.11 -5.90
C LEU A 68 -0.04 -8.94 -6.71
N GLU A 69 0.88 -8.16 -6.14
CA GLU A 69 1.52 -7.04 -6.83
C GLU A 69 2.30 -7.47 -8.08
N ARG A 70 2.75 -8.73 -8.09
CA ARG A 70 3.68 -9.25 -9.10
C ARG A 70 3.00 -10.15 -10.11
N THR A 71 1.99 -10.89 -9.65
CA THR A 71 1.18 -11.77 -10.50
C THR A 71 -0.30 -11.71 -10.11
N PRO A 72 -1.01 -10.59 -10.41
CA PRO A 72 -2.38 -10.38 -9.91
C PRO A 72 -3.39 -11.44 -10.37
N GLN A 73 -3.14 -12.10 -11.51
CA GLN A 73 -4.05 -13.08 -12.12
C GLN A 73 -3.63 -14.54 -11.90
N ARG A 74 -2.47 -14.79 -11.28
CA ARG A 74 -1.91 -16.16 -11.22
C ARG A 74 -2.65 -17.08 -10.25
N VAL A 75 -3.12 -16.54 -9.13
CA VAL A 75 -3.85 -17.31 -8.11
C VAL A 75 -5.19 -16.62 -7.84
N PRO A 76 -6.25 -17.02 -8.57
CA PRO A 76 -7.60 -16.54 -8.30
C PRO A 76 -7.97 -16.80 -6.84
N GLY A 77 -8.33 -15.75 -6.10
CA GLY A 77 -8.69 -15.84 -4.67
C GLY A 77 -7.68 -15.24 -3.71
N ASP A 78 -6.43 -14.98 -4.13
CA ASP A 78 -5.43 -14.36 -3.25
C ASP A 78 -5.88 -12.99 -2.73
N ALA A 79 -6.60 -12.20 -3.54
CA ALA A 79 -7.13 -10.91 -3.13
C ALA A 79 -8.21 -11.05 -2.03
N ASN A 80 -9.01 -12.11 -2.09
CA ASN A 80 -9.98 -12.45 -1.04
C ASN A 80 -9.24 -12.89 0.22
N SER A 81 -8.34 -13.88 0.11
CA SER A 81 -7.57 -14.37 1.26
C SER A 81 -6.75 -13.27 1.93
N ALA A 82 -6.13 -12.36 1.16
CA ALA A 82 -5.40 -11.23 1.72
C ALA A 82 -6.32 -10.31 2.52
N THR A 83 -7.49 -9.99 1.96
CA THR A 83 -8.48 -9.12 2.62
C THR A 83 -9.00 -9.75 3.90
N ASP A 84 -9.41 -11.02 3.84
CA ASP A 84 -10.01 -11.72 4.98
C ASP A 84 -8.99 -11.90 6.11
N THR A 85 -7.77 -12.29 5.77
CA THR A 85 -6.68 -12.46 6.73
C THR A 85 -6.30 -11.13 7.40
N LEU A 86 -6.19 -10.05 6.61
CA LEU A 86 -5.85 -8.72 7.16
C LEU A 86 -7.00 -8.09 7.94
N GLN A 87 -8.24 -8.37 7.57
CA GLN A 87 -9.40 -7.97 8.35
C GLN A 87 -9.38 -8.67 9.72
N GLY A 88 -9.18 -9.99 9.75
CA GLY A 88 -9.04 -10.75 10.99
C GLY A 88 -7.87 -10.24 11.86
N ALA A 89 -6.75 -9.87 11.24
CA ALA A 89 -5.63 -9.24 11.96
C ALA A 89 -6.06 -7.93 12.62
N VAL A 90 -6.72 -7.03 11.88
CA VAL A 90 -7.21 -5.74 12.40
C VAL A 90 -8.24 -5.93 13.52
N ASP A 91 -9.15 -6.89 13.38
CA ASP A 91 -10.23 -7.15 14.35
C ASP A 91 -9.68 -7.69 15.69
N LEU A 92 -8.61 -8.47 15.64
CA LEU A 92 -7.89 -8.94 16.83
C LEU A 92 -6.96 -7.89 17.45
N THR A 93 -6.74 -6.76 16.77
CA THR A 93 -5.81 -5.71 17.22
C THR A 93 -6.51 -4.66 18.08
N GLN A 94 -6.07 -4.48 19.33
CA GLN A 94 -6.56 -3.40 20.18
C GLN A 94 -6.19 -2.01 19.64
N ASP A 95 -7.01 -0.98 19.90
CA ASP A 95 -6.75 0.39 19.40
C ASP A 95 -5.44 1.01 19.91
N THR A 96 -4.94 0.53 21.05
CA THR A 96 -3.68 0.96 21.67
C THR A 96 -2.44 0.28 21.09
N ASP A 97 -2.61 -0.76 20.26
CA ASP A 97 -1.49 -1.49 19.65
C ASP A 97 -0.81 -0.63 18.57
N LEU A 98 0.50 -0.46 18.71
CA LEU A 98 1.33 0.34 17.81
C LEU A 98 1.42 -0.24 16.39
N GLU A 99 1.10 -1.53 16.20
CA GLU A 99 1.07 -2.17 14.88
C GLU A 99 -0.25 -1.93 14.12
N LYS A 100 -1.31 -1.44 14.78
CA LYS A 100 -2.62 -1.25 14.17
C LYS A 100 -2.59 -0.39 12.88
N PRO A 101 -1.86 0.73 12.80
CA PRO A 101 -1.77 1.52 11.56
C PRO A 101 -1.17 0.73 10.39
N THR A 102 -0.17 -0.11 10.67
CA THR A 102 0.47 -0.96 9.66
C THR A 102 -0.52 -2.00 9.14
N ARG A 103 -1.25 -2.67 10.05
CA ARG A 103 -2.28 -3.66 9.70
C ARG A 103 -3.41 -3.03 8.88
N LEU A 104 -3.89 -1.85 9.26
CA LEU A 104 -4.87 -1.06 8.51
C LEU A 104 -4.39 -0.65 7.12
N THR A 105 -3.11 -0.30 6.99
CA THR A 105 -2.51 0.07 5.70
C THR A 105 -2.45 -1.12 4.75
N LEU A 106 -2.05 -2.28 5.27
CA LEU A 106 -2.06 -3.53 4.52
C LEU A 106 -3.49 -3.89 4.10
N LEU A 107 -4.47 -3.83 5.01
CA LEU A 107 -5.88 -4.08 4.70
C LEU A 107 -6.37 -3.17 3.56
N GLY A 108 -6.06 -1.87 3.62
CA GLY A 108 -6.39 -0.96 2.53
C GLY A 108 -5.74 -1.35 1.19
N GLY A 109 -4.50 -1.85 1.22
CA GLY A 109 -3.85 -2.42 0.02
C GLY A 109 -4.58 -3.62 -0.55
N ALA A 110 -5.02 -4.55 0.31
CA ALA A 110 -5.72 -5.77 -0.12
C ALA A 110 -7.08 -5.45 -0.72
N LEU A 111 -7.83 -4.55 -0.08
CA LEU A 111 -9.09 -4.03 -0.59
C LEU A 111 -8.94 -3.32 -1.94
N SER A 112 -7.91 -2.48 -2.11
CA SER A 112 -7.62 -1.87 -3.41
C SER A 112 -7.28 -2.90 -4.49
N HIS A 113 -6.55 -3.97 -4.15
CA HIS A 113 -6.29 -5.07 -5.08
C HIS A 113 -7.57 -5.81 -5.44
N ARG A 114 -8.42 -6.15 -4.46
CA ARG A 114 -9.68 -6.84 -4.68
C ARG A 114 -10.66 -6.01 -5.51
N PHE A 115 -10.69 -4.69 -5.31
CA PHE A 115 -11.42 -3.77 -6.18
C PHE A 115 -10.95 -3.87 -7.63
N ARG A 116 -9.64 -3.83 -7.89
CA ARG A 116 -9.11 -3.94 -9.27
C ARG A 116 -9.48 -5.26 -9.96
N THR A 117 -9.64 -6.35 -9.21
CA THR A 117 -10.03 -7.65 -9.77
C THR A 117 -11.53 -7.84 -9.93
N THR A 118 -12.34 -7.25 -9.04
CA THR A 118 -13.79 -7.53 -8.97
C THR A 118 -14.67 -6.37 -9.46
N GLY A 119 -14.14 -5.15 -9.48
CA GLY A 119 -14.90 -3.92 -9.68
C GLY A 119 -15.77 -3.52 -8.49
N ASN A 120 -15.69 -4.20 -7.33
CA ASN A 120 -16.54 -3.89 -6.18
C ASN A 120 -16.18 -2.53 -5.54
N ALA A 121 -16.97 -1.51 -5.84
CA ALA A 121 -16.87 -0.16 -5.31
C ALA A 121 -16.75 -0.08 -3.78
N GLU A 122 -17.40 -0.98 -3.05
CA GLU A 122 -17.36 -1.00 -1.58
C GLU A 122 -15.94 -1.26 -1.07
N ASP A 123 -15.16 -2.10 -1.75
CA ASP A 123 -13.78 -2.37 -1.36
C ASP A 123 -12.91 -1.12 -1.46
N LEU A 124 -13.13 -0.32 -2.49
CA LEU A 124 -12.41 0.94 -2.65
C LEU A 124 -12.76 1.94 -1.54
N GLN A 125 -14.03 2.02 -1.15
CA GLN A 125 -14.47 2.84 -0.03
C GLN A 125 -13.83 2.37 1.28
N ARG A 126 -13.86 1.07 1.55
CA ARG A 126 -13.24 0.47 2.74
C ARG A 126 -11.72 0.68 2.76
N SER A 127 -11.06 0.65 1.59
CA SER A 127 -9.62 0.93 1.48
C SER A 127 -9.27 2.34 1.93
N VAL A 128 -10.03 3.34 1.46
CA VAL A 128 -9.86 4.75 1.88
C VAL A 128 -10.08 4.88 3.39
N VAL A 129 -11.14 4.29 3.93
CA VAL A 129 -11.45 4.34 5.37
C VAL A 129 -10.33 3.70 6.21
N ALA A 130 -9.85 2.52 5.83
CA ALA A 130 -8.78 1.83 6.55
C ALA A 130 -7.47 2.65 6.55
N ARG A 131 -7.08 3.19 5.40
CA ARG A 131 -5.87 4.03 5.27
C ARG A 131 -6.01 5.36 5.99
N GLN A 132 -7.20 5.96 6.01
CA GLN A 132 -7.48 7.18 6.76
C GLN A 132 -7.32 6.94 8.26
N LYS A 133 -7.89 5.85 8.80
CA LYS A 133 -7.69 5.47 10.21
C LYS A 133 -6.21 5.31 10.56
N ALA A 134 -5.41 4.69 9.69
CA ALA A 134 -3.97 4.56 9.90
C ALA A 134 -3.27 5.93 9.95
N VAL A 135 -3.62 6.84 9.04
CA VAL A 135 -3.11 8.22 9.04
C VAL A 135 -3.51 8.94 10.33
N ASP A 136 -4.76 8.87 10.76
CA ASP A 136 -5.27 9.61 11.91
C ASP A 136 -4.66 9.13 13.24
N TRP A 137 -4.36 7.84 13.34
CA TRP A 137 -3.73 7.26 14.51
C TRP A 137 -2.29 7.76 14.68
N VAL A 138 -1.53 7.92 13.59
CA VAL A 138 -0.10 8.25 13.65
C VAL A 138 0.11 9.77 13.77
N PRO A 139 0.83 10.26 14.81
CA PRO A 139 1.17 11.67 14.94
C PRO A 139 1.95 12.21 13.74
N ARG A 140 1.78 13.50 13.46
CA ARG A 140 2.40 14.13 12.27
C ARG A 140 3.93 14.02 12.22
N ALA A 141 4.60 14.05 13.37
CA ALA A 141 6.06 13.98 13.48
C ALA A 141 6.64 12.56 13.33
N HIS A 142 5.79 11.53 13.22
CA HIS A 142 6.23 10.14 13.18
C HIS A 142 6.81 9.76 11.81
N ALA A 143 7.90 8.98 11.79
CA ALA A 143 8.62 8.61 10.56
C ALA A 143 7.75 7.85 9.54
N LEU A 144 6.73 7.10 9.98
CA LEU A 144 5.79 6.41 9.08
C LEU A 144 4.76 7.34 8.42
N LYS A 145 4.51 8.55 8.96
CA LYS A 145 3.44 9.43 8.51
C LYS A 145 3.48 9.69 6.99
N PRO A 146 4.63 9.99 6.36
CA PRO A 146 4.68 10.20 4.92
C PRO A 146 4.21 8.96 4.13
N VAL A 147 4.63 7.75 4.52
CA VAL A 147 4.23 6.50 3.84
C VAL A 147 2.71 6.32 3.89
N LEU A 148 2.10 6.54 5.06
CA LEU A 148 0.65 6.41 5.25
C LEU A 148 -0.13 7.41 4.40
N LEU A 149 0.34 8.66 4.33
CA LEU A 149 -0.24 9.72 3.50
C LEU A 149 -0.20 9.36 2.01
N THR A 150 0.94 8.88 1.51
CA THR A 150 1.06 8.45 0.10
C THR A 150 0.13 7.28 -0.22
N ASN A 151 -0.02 6.32 0.69
CA ASN A 151 -0.95 5.20 0.50
C ASN A 151 -2.40 5.68 0.47
N LEU A 152 -2.82 6.52 1.42
CA LEU A 152 -4.16 7.11 1.41
C LEU A 152 -4.42 7.90 0.12
N ALA A 153 -3.47 8.73 -0.31
CA ALA A 153 -3.58 9.51 -1.52
C ALA A 153 -3.79 8.64 -2.77
N SER A 154 -3.10 7.50 -2.86
CA SER A 154 -3.28 6.54 -3.95
C SER A 154 -4.70 5.96 -3.98
N SER A 155 -5.27 5.58 -2.83
CA SER A 155 -6.66 5.08 -2.79
C SER A 155 -7.68 6.17 -3.16
N LEU A 156 -7.47 7.40 -2.70
CA LEU A 156 -8.30 8.55 -3.07
C LEU A 156 -8.22 8.84 -4.57
N GLN A 157 -7.03 8.76 -5.16
CA GLN A 157 -6.87 8.94 -6.61
C GLN A 157 -7.60 7.86 -7.40
N THR A 158 -7.47 6.58 -7.01
CA THR A 158 -8.23 5.50 -7.65
C THR A 158 -9.74 5.73 -7.49
N ARG A 159 -10.21 6.20 -6.32
CA ARG A 159 -11.63 6.53 -6.11
C ARG A 159 -12.11 7.66 -7.00
N TYR A 160 -11.29 8.71 -7.18
CA TYR A 160 -11.55 9.75 -8.16
C TYR A 160 -11.63 9.21 -9.59
N GLU A 161 -10.74 8.31 -9.99
CA GLU A 161 -10.73 7.74 -11.34
C GLU A 161 -12.02 6.99 -11.67
N VAL A 162 -12.64 6.39 -10.65
CA VAL A 162 -13.88 5.62 -10.77
C VAL A 162 -15.11 6.53 -10.71
N PHE A 163 -15.21 7.40 -9.70
CA PHE A 163 -16.45 8.15 -9.42
C PHE A 163 -16.41 9.61 -9.83
N ARG A 164 -15.23 10.16 -10.16
CA ARG A 164 -15.03 11.55 -10.59
C ARG A 164 -15.41 12.62 -9.56
N HIS A 165 -15.48 12.27 -8.27
CA HIS A 165 -15.71 13.24 -7.20
C HIS A 165 -14.46 14.12 -6.99
N ALA A 166 -14.58 15.42 -7.28
CA ALA A 166 -13.44 16.35 -7.20
C ALA A 166 -12.77 16.39 -5.81
N ASP A 167 -13.54 16.17 -4.75
CA ASP A 167 -13.03 16.11 -3.38
C ASP A 167 -11.96 15.02 -3.19
N ASP A 168 -12.06 13.90 -3.92
CA ASP A 168 -11.11 12.80 -3.82
C ASP A 168 -9.74 13.17 -4.40
N ILE A 169 -9.72 13.80 -5.57
CA ILE A 169 -8.45 14.21 -6.18
C ILE A 169 -7.82 15.38 -5.43
N ASN A 170 -8.64 16.29 -4.90
CA ASN A 170 -8.17 17.38 -4.04
C ASN A 170 -7.54 16.81 -2.76
N ALA A 171 -8.25 15.92 -2.05
CA ALA A 171 -7.73 15.26 -0.86
C ALA A 171 -6.47 14.43 -1.17
N SER A 172 -6.41 13.75 -2.32
CA SER A 172 -5.20 13.03 -2.76
C SER A 172 -4.00 13.97 -2.88
N ILE A 173 -4.16 15.11 -3.56
CA ILE A 173 -3.11 16.13 -3.71
C ILE A 173 -2.68 16.66 -2.33
N ASP A 174 -3.62 17.02 -1.45
CA ASP A 174 -3.30 17.52 -0.11
C ASP A 174 -2.45 16.53 0.69
N ARG A 175 -2.82 15.24 0.68
CA ARG A 175 -2.05 14.19 1.37
C ARG A 175 -0.66 14.00 0.76
N GLN A 176 -0.55 14.10 -0.56
CA GLN A 176 0.74 13.99 -1.27
C GLN A 176 1.65 15.17 -0.99
N GLU A 177 1.12 16.38 -0.98
CA GLU A 177 1.87 17.57 -0.57
C GLU A 177 2.37 17.46 0.86
N GLU A 178 1.52 17.00 1.79
CA GLU A 178 1.94 16.77 3.17
C GLU A 178 3.06 15.73 3.25
N ALA A 179 2.95 14.62 2.52
CA ALA A 179 3.99 13.59 2.48
C ALA A 179 5.33 14.15 1.97
N VAL A 180 5.30 14.97 0.92
CA VAL A 180 6.51 15.64 0.38
C VAL A 180 7.08 16.63 1.39
N LYS A 181 6.25 17.47 2.03
CA LYS A 181 6.66 18.45 3.04
C LYS A 181 7.34 17.79 4.25
N LEU A 182 6.89 16.59 4.63
CA LEU A 182 7.45 15.82 5.75
C LEU A 182 8.68 14.98 5.37
N THR A 183 9.06 14.93 4.09
CA THR A 183 10.20 14.15 3.62
C THR A 183 11.40 15.07 3.39
N PRO A 184 12.53 14.89 4.10
CA PRO A 184 13.75 15.63 3.83
C PRO A 184 14.18 15.49 2.37
N GLN A 185 14.72 16.57 1.78
CA GLN A 185 15.07 16.56 0.35
C GLN A 185 16.17 15.55 0.01
N ASP A 186 17.05 15.21 0.93
CA ASP A 186 18.12 14.23 0.79
C ASP A 186 17.64 12.77 1.02
N HIS A 187 16.41 12.58 1.48
CA HIS A 187 15.85 11.25 1.69
C HIS A 187 15.55 10.54 0.35
N VAL A 188 15.84 9.24 0.28
CA VAL A 188 15.67 8.41 -0.94
C VAL A 188 14.24 8.47 -1.52
N ASP A 189 13.23 8.54 -0.65
CA ASP A 189 11.83 8.58 -1.06
C ASP A 189 11.33 9.96 -1.52
N TYR A 190 12.09 11.05 -1.33
CA TYR A 190 11.65 12.40 -1.67
C TYR A 190 11.22 12.49 -3.14
N THR A 191 12.05 11.92 -4.01
CA THR A 191 11.82 11.88 -5.47
C THR A 191 10.55 11.10 -5.82
N VAL A 192 10.37 9.92 -5.24
CA VAL A 192 9.19 9.07 -5.50
C VAL A 192 7.91 9.76 -5.06
N ARG A 193 7.91 10.39 -3.88
CA ARG A 193 6.75 11.13 -3.37
C ARG A 193 6.42 12.36 -4.24
N SER A 194 7.45 13.06 -4.71
CA SER A 194 7.28 14.17 -5.64
C SER A 194 6.65 13.70 -6.96
N ILE A 195 7.12 12.58 -7.52
CA ILE A 195 6.54 12.01 -8.74
C ILE A 195 5.06 11.66 -8.56
N ASN A 196 4.71 11.07 -7.43
CA ASN A 196 3.33 10.72 -7.12
C ASN A 196 2.46 12.00 -7.02
N LEU A 197 2.96 13.08 -6.40
CA LEU A 197 2.26 14.37 -6.34
C LEU A 197 2.07 14.97 -7.74
N GLY A 198 3.10 14.94 -8.58
CA GLY A 198 3.03 15.37 -9.97
C GLY A 198 1.98 14.59 -10.76
N TYR A 199 1.89 13.27 -10.54
CA TYR A 199 0.86 12.44 -11.16
C TYR A 199 -0.55 12.84 -10.72
N ALA A 200 -0.76 13.18 -9.45
CA ALA A 200 -2.06 13.66 -8.96
C ALA A 200 -2.48 14.98 -9.63
N PHE A 201 -1.57 15.95 -9.76
CA PHE A 201 -1.85 17.18 -10.51
C PHE A 201 -2.19 16.90 -11.98
N VAL A 202 -1.44 16.02 -12.65
CA VAL A 202 -1.73 15.65 -14.05
C VAL A 202 -3.11 15.00 -14.18
N THR A 203 -3.48 14.11 -13.26
CA THR A 203 -4.80 13.49 -13.25
C THR A 203 -5.90 14.53 -13.08
N ARG A 204 -5.76 15.47 -12.15
CA ARG A 204 -6.74 16.57 -11.97
C ARG A 204 -6.81 17.46 -13.21
N PHE A 205 -5.68 17.85 -13.81
CA PHE A 205 -5.64 18.65 -15.03
C PHE A 205 -6.37 17.99 -16.20
N ARG A 206 -6.14 16.70 -16.44
CA ARG A 206 -6.75 15.99 -17.58
C ARG A 206 -8.29 16.00 -17.52
N HIS A 207 -8.84 16.01 -16.33
CA HIS A 207 -10.29 15.90 -16.13
C HIS A 207 -10.96 17.25 -15.85
N LEU A 208 -10.30 18.18 -15.17
CA LEU A 208 -10.86 19.49 -14.78
C LEU A 208 -10.27 20.68 -15.57
N ARG A 209 -9.25 20.46 -16.41
CA ARG A 209 -8.59 21.48 -17.25
C ARG A 209 -8.03 22.68 -16.47
N SER A 210 -7.68 22.50 -15.19
CA SER A 210 -7.06 23.54 -14.35
C SER A 210 -5.62 23.85 -14.78
N LEU A 211 -5.37 25.03 -15.35
CA LEU A 211 -4.03 25.44 -15.81
C LEU A 211 -3.00 25.55 -14.68
N ASP A 212 -3.44 25.80 -13.45
CA ASP A 212 -2.54 25.85 -12.28
C ASP A 212 -1.98 24.46 -11.95
N ASP A 213 -2.74 23.39 -12.19
CA ASP A 213 -2.26 22.02 -12.00
C ASP A 213 -1.16 21.64 -12.98
N ARG A 214 -1.23 22.16 -14.21
CA ARG A 214 -0.19 21.95 -15.23
C ARG A 214 1.14 22.55 -14.75
N LYS A 215 1.12 23.77 -14.21
CA LYS A 215 2.31 24.43 -13.66
C LYS A 215 2.85 23.66 -12.46
N SER A 216 1.97 23.28 -11.53
CA SER A 216 2.34 22.52 -10.33
C SER A 216 2.97 21.16 -10.68
N ALA A 217 2.43 20.44 -11.68
CA ALA A 217 3.04 19.19 -12.15
C ALA A 217 4.48 19.41 -12.66
N ILE A 218 4.70 20.43 -13.50
CA ILE A 218 6.03 20.75 -14.05
C ILE A 218 7.02 21.10 -12.93
N ILE A 219 6.60 21.93 -11.96
CA ILE A 219 7.43 22.33 -10.83
C ILE A 219 7.87 21.12 -10.00
N VAL A 220 6.96 20.17 -9.75
CA VAL A 220 7.26 18.99 -8.94
C VAL A 220 8.14 17.98 -9.69
N TYR A 221 8.03 17.88 -11.03
CA TYR A 221 8.87 16.98 -11.82
C TYR A 221 10.32 17.48 -12.02
N HIS A 222 10.54 18.80 -12.10
CA HIS A 222 11.88 19.35 -12.39
C HIS A 222 12.97 18.93 -11.37
N PRO A 223 12.75 18.99 -10.04
CA PRO A 223 13.73 18.53 -9.05
C PRO A 223 13.95 17.02 -9.05
N ALA A 224 12.94 16.24 -9.42
CA ALA A 224 12.99 14.78 -9.46
C ALA A 224 13.85 14.24 -10.62
N GLN A 225 13.84 14.93 -11.77
CA GLN A 225 14.61 14.55 -12.96
C GLN A 225 16.10 14.79 -12.79
N SER A 226 16.51 15.91 -12.17
CA SER A 226 17.92 16.26 -11.94
C SER A 226 18.69 15.24 -11.11
N ARG A 227 17.98 14.39 -10.33
CA ARG A 227 18.58 13.44 -9.38
C ARG A 227 18.63 12.00 -9.85
N THR A 228 17.88 11.60 -10.87
CA THR A 228 17.66 10.18 -11.19
C THR A 228 18.37 9.68 -12.45
N GLY A 229 18.84 10.56 -13.34
CA GLY A 229 19.62 10.16 -14.54
C GLY A 229 18.94 9.09 -15.41
N ASN A 230 17.63 8.90 -15.28
CA ASN A 230 16.91 7.73 -15.82
C ASN A 230 16.15 8.12 -17.11
N PRO A 231 16.40 7.45 -18.25
CA PRO A 231 15.84 7.82 -19.55
C PRO A 231 14.35 7.46 -19.76
N TYR A 232 13.65 6.87 -18.78
CA TYR A 232 12.22 6.53 -18.93
C TYR A 232 11.23 7.71 -18.75
N TYR A 233 11.71 8.94 -18.57
CA TYR A 233 10.86 10.13 -18.35
C TYR A 233 10.42 10.82 -19.65
N VAL A 234 9.47 10.21 -20.37
CA VAL A 234 8.83 10.77 -21.58
C VAL A 234 7.49 11.48 -21.29
N SER A 235 7.18 11.82 -20.03
CA SER A 235 5.87 12.40 -19.69
C SER A 235 5.83 13.93 -19.58
N VAL A 236 6.94 14.62 -19.28
CA VAL A 236 6.95 16.09 -19.19
C VAL A 236 6.91 16.72 -20.58
N ASP A 237 7.60 16.12 -21.55
CA ASP A 237 7.68 16.63 -22.93
C ASP A 237 6.37 16.45 -23.72
N ARG A 238 5.45 15.59 -23.25
CA ARG A 238 4.07 15.52 -23.77
C ARG A 238 3.16 16.56 -23.11
N LEU A 239 3.37 16.91 -21.84
CA LEU A 239 2.57 17.93 -21.14
C LEU A 239 2.92 19.35 -21.59
N SER A 240 4.14 19.58 -22.11
CA SER A 240 4.50 20.84 -22.79
C SER A 240 3.90 20.96 -24.19
N ARG A 241 3.63 19.84 -24.88
CA ARG A 241 3.16 19.78 -26.30
C ARG A 241 1.65 19.52 -26.51
N MET A 242 0.87 19.30 -25.45
CA MET A 242 -0.59 19.26 -25.56
C MET A 242 -1.12 20.70 -25.50
N GLU A 243 -1.33 21.30 -26.69
CA GLU A 243 -2.10 22.53 -26.90
C GLU A 243 -3.60 22.30 -26.63
#